data_AF-A0A4Q2CYC5-F1
#
_entry.id   AF-A0A4Q2CYC5-F1
#
_cell.length_a   1.000
_cell.length_b   1.000
_cell.length_c   1.000
_cell.angle_alpha   90.00
_cell.angle_beta   90.00
_cell.angle_gamma   90.00
#
_symmetry.space_group_name_H-M   'P 1'
#
loop_
_entity.id
_entity.type
_entity.pdbx_description
1 polymer ?
#
loop_
_entity_poly.entity_id
_entity_poly.type
_entity_poly.pdbx_seq_one_letter_code
_entity_poly.pdbx_strand_id
1 'polypeptide(L)'
;PPGTPAASAPPVIASRVGQPPPEPANAVFATTDEARFYSVTQGLRVGVFGAWNGMARYVVGVGSASYARFNSREAALRDYTAAYNSGSVRYL
;
A
#
# COMPACT_ATOMS: atom_id res chain seq x y z
N PRO A 1 -10.45 11.33 25.71
CA PRO A 1 -9.77 11.36 24.39
C PRO A 1 -8.32 10.86 24.51
N PRO A 2 -7.88 10.00 23.58
CA PRO A 2 -6.52 10.21 23.08
C PRO A 2 -6.40 9.86 21.59
N GLY A 3 -5.96 10.85 20.81
CA GLY A 3 -5.47 10.64 19.45
C GLY A 3 -4.14 11.35 19.34
N THR A 4 -3.05 10.66 19.65
CA THR A 4 -1.70 11.13 19.35
C THR A 4 -1.43 10.89 17.87
N PRO A 5 -1.11 11.92 17.05
CA PRO A 5 -0.60 11.72 15.71
C PRO A 5 0.88 11.31 15.84
N ALA A 6 1.14 10.01 15.87
CA ALA A 6 2.50 9.50 15.99
C ALA A 6 3.18 9.46 14.61
N ALA A 7 4.11 10.41 14.45
CA ALA A 7 5.39 10.24 13.78
C ALA A 7 5.41 9.90 12.28
N SER A 8 5.62 10.96 11.49
CA SER A 8 6.39 10.93 10.25
C SER A 8 7.74 10.22 10.45
N ALA A 9 7.87 9.00 9.92
CA ALA A 9 9.16 8.33 9.75
C ALA A 9 9.38 8.02 8.25
N PRO A 10 10.59 8.23 7.70
CA PRO A 10 10.88 7.98 6.28
C PRO A 10 10.70 6.49 5.93
N PRO A 11 10.32 6.14 4.69
CA PRO A 11 9.99 4.77 4.33
C PRO A 11 11.28 3.95 4.20
N VAL A 12 11.68 3.25 5.27
CA VAL A 12 12.79 2.30 5.21
C VAL A 12 12.28 1.01 4.54
N ILE A 13 12.79 0.76 3.33
CA ILE A 13 12.28 -0.15 2.27
C ILE A 13 12.54 -1.65 2.56
N ALA A 14 12.71 -2.08 3.81
CA ALA A 14 13.00 -3.49 4.11
C ALA A 14 11.77 -4.21 4.66
N SER A 15 11.35 -5.30 3.99
CA SER A 15 10.31 -6.22 4.46
C SER A 15 10.60 -6.65 5.89
N ARG A 16 9.74 -6.21 6.81
CA ARG A 16 9.85 -6.50 8.25
C ARG A 16 8.65 -7.36 8.62
N VAL A 17 8.76 -8.67 8.39
CA VAL A 17 7.79 -9.66 8.88
C VAL A 17 7.65 -9.44 10.39
N GLY A 18 6.51 -8.88 10.84
CA GLY A 18 6.28 -8.46 12.23
C GLY A 18 6.20 -6.94 12.48
N GLN A 19 6.36 -6.08 11.47
CA GLN A 19 6.12 -4.64 11.61
C GLN A 19 4.77 -4.18 11.08
N PRO A 20 4.21 -3.10 11.68
CA PRO A 20 3.00 -2.51 11.16
C PRO A 20 3.26 -1.98 9.75
N PRO A 21 2.32 -2.19 8.82
CA PRO A 21 2.42 -1.64 7.48
C PRO A 21 2.54 -0.10 7.51
N PRO A 22 3.02 0.53 6.43
CA PRO A 22 3.07 1.97 6.35
C PRO A 22 1.65 2.52 6.37
N GLU A 23 1.48 3.62 7.12
CA GLU A 23 0.22 4.33 7.17
C GLU A 23 -0.23 4.72 5.75
N PRO A 24 -1.54 4.74 5.49
CA PRO A 24 -2.09 5.04 4.16
C PRO A 24 -1.52 6.35 3.58
N ALA A 25 -1.33 7.38 4.39
CA ALA A 25 -0.76 8.65 3.96
C ALA A 25 0.68 8.54 3.41
N ASN A 26 1.49 7.64 3.98
CA ASN A 26 2.89 7.39 3.60
C ASN A 26 3.04 6.24 2.61
N ALA A 27 1.99 5.45 2.41
CA ALA A 27 1.94 4.33 1.48
C ALA A 27 1.47 4.73 0.08
N VAL A 28 1.24 6.02 -0.19
CA VAL A 28 0.93 6.52 -1.54
C VAL A 28 2.22 6.81 -2.30
N PHE A 29 2.54 5.93 -3.23
CA PHE A 29 3.62 6.08 -4.20
C PHE A 29 3.12 6.53 -5.59
N ALA A 30 1.80 6.60 -5.77
CA ALA A 30 1.18 7.05 -7.00
C ALA A 30 1.21 8.58 -7.15
N THR A 31 1.49 9.06 -8.36
CA THR A 31 1.35 10.47 -8.73
C THR A 31 -0.05 10.77 -9.28
N THR A 32 -0.47 12.03 -9.26
CA THR A 32 -1.79 12.46 -9.81
C THR A 32 -1.90 12.29 -11.33
N ASP A 33 -0.78 12.14 -12.04
CA ASP A 33 -0.75 12.04 -13.51
C ASP A 33 -1.12 10.65 -14.03
N GLU A 34 -1.26 9.65 -13.15
CA GLU A 34 -1.45 8.27 -13.60
C GLU A 34 -2.92 7.97 -13.93
N ALA A 35 -3.14 7.37 -15.10
CA ALA A 35 -4.48 7.03 -15.58
C ALA A 35 -5.17 5.91 -14.77
N ARG A 36 -4.40 5.16 -13.97
CA ARG A 36 -4.84 4.01 -13.18
C ARG A 36 -4.08 3.99 -11.87
N PHE A 37 -4.73 3.50 -10.83
CA PHE A 37 -4.17 3.35 -9.49
C PHE A 37 -4.32 1.89 -9.04
N TYR A 38 -3.36 1.43 -8.24
CA TYR A 38 -3.22 0.05 -7.80
C TYR A 38 -2.96 0.08 -6.29
N SER A 39 -3.93 -0.37 -5.51
CA SER A 39 -3.80 -0.65 -4.08
C SER A 39 -3.21 -2.04 -3.94
N VAL A 40 -2.06 -2.17 -3.28
CA VAL A 40 -1.47 -3.47 -2.92
C VAL A 40 -1.52 -3.59 -1.42
N THR A 41 -2.33 -4.52 -0.93
CA THR A 41 -2.52 -4.77 0.49
C THR A 41 -1.66 -5.93 0.96
N GLN A 42 -1.36 -6.89 0.09
CA GLN A 42 -0.49 -8.02 0.41
C GLN A 42 0.51 -8.27 -0.72
N GLY A 43 1.78 -8.44 -0.37
CA GLY A 43 2.85 -8.63 -1.35
C GLY A 43 4.22 -8.32 -0.78
N LEU A 44 5.24 -8.46 -1.62
CA LEU A 44 6.60 -8.02 -1.31
C LEU A 44 6.67 -6.50 -1.12
N ARG A 45 5.74 -5.77 -1.74
CA ARG A 45 5.57 -4.32 -1.57
C ARG A 45 4.08 -4.00 -1.44
N VAL A 46 3.72 -3.25 -0.40
CA VAL A 46 2.35 -2.80 -0.12
C VAL A 46 2.26 -1.28 -0.24
N GLY A 47 1.07 -0.77 -0.59
CA GLY A 47 0.78 0.64 -0.79
C GLY A 47 -0.01 0.92 -2.05
N VAL A 48 -0.19 2.20 -2.38
CA VAL A 48 -0.91 2.68 -3.56
C VAL A 48 0.09 3.15 -4.62
N PHE A 49 0.03 2.57 -5.81
CA PHE A 49 0.90 2.84 -6.95
C PHE A 49 0.06 3.25 -8.15
N GLY A 50 0.53 4.12 -9.04
CA GLY A 50 -0.19 4.35 -10.30
C GLY A 50 0.41 3.58 -11.48
N ALA A 51 1.69 3.24 -11.40
CA ALA A 51 2.40 2.49 -12.45
C ALA A 51 2.49 0.99 -12.13
N TRP A 52 1.82 0.15 -12.94
CA TRP A 52 1.93 -1.31 -12.83
C TRP A 52 3.25 -1.88 -13.41
N ASN A 53 3.86 -1.17 -14.37
CA ASN A 53 4.92 -1.72 -15.23
C ASN A 53 6.17 -2.19 -14.44
N GLY A 54 6.57 -1.45 -13.41
CA GLY A 54 7.64 -1.86 -12.49
C GLY A 54 7.17 -2.67 -11.28
N MET A 55 5.87 -2.64 -10.99
CA MET A 55 5.23 -3.22 -9.81
C MET A 55 4.95 -4.70 -9.96
N ALA A 56 4.60 -5.11 -11.19
CA ALA A 56 4.09 -6.44 -11.48
C ALA A 56 5.02 -7.53 -10.95
N ARG A 57 6.34 -7.42 -11.13
CA ARG A 57 7.32 -8.40 -10.60
C ARG A 57 7.31 -8.60 -9.09
N TYR A 58 6.79 -7.64 -8.32
CA TYR A 58 6.73 -7.70 -6.85
C TYR A 58 5.39 -8.25 -6.34
N VAL A 59 4.40 -8.38 -7.22
CA VAL A 59 3.01 -8.74 -6.91
C VAL A 59 2.61 -10.00 -7.68
N VAL A 60 2.82 -10.00 -9.00
CA VAL A 60 2.66 -11.12 -9.93
C VAL A 60 3.77 -12.13 -9.69
N GLY A 61 3.41 -13.29 -9.15
CA GLY A 61 4.34 -14.38 -8.79
C GLY A 61 4.36 -14.70 -7.29
N VAL A 62 3.77 -13.84 -6.46
CA VAL A 62 3.59 -14.11 -5.03
C VAL A 62 2.21 -14.76 -4.84
N GLY A 63 2.18 -16.05 -4.54
CA GLY A 63 0.94 -16.85 -4.47
C GLY A 63 -0.09 -16.39 -3.43
N SER A 64 0.24 -15.41 -2.58
CA SER A 64 -0.68 -14.83 -1.59
C SER A 64 -0.81 -13.32 -1.70
N ALA A 65 -0.28 -12.69 -2.75
CA ALA A 65 -0.41 -11.25 -2.93
C ALA A 65 -1.85 -10.85 -3.25
N SER A 66 -2.26 -9.72 -2.68
CA SER A 66 -3.59 -9.14 -2.84
C SER A 66 -3.43 -7.70 -3.27
N TYR A 67 -4.00 -7.41 -4.44
CA TYR A 67 -3.97 -6.09 -5.06
C TYR A 67 -5.31 -5.80 -5.72
N ALA A 68 -5.68 -4.53 -5.72
CA ALA A 68 -6.91 -4.01 -6.31
C ALA A 68 -6.58 -2.81 -7.19
N ARG A 69 -7.29 -2.69 -8.32
CA ARG A 69 -7.11 -1.58 -9.28
C ARG A 69 -8.28 -0.61 -9.18
N PHE A 70 -7.97 0.68 -9.24
CA PHE A 70 -8.90 1.79 -9.20
C PHE A 70 -8.57 2.80 -10.31
N ASN A 71 -9.56 3.64 -10.66
CA ASN A 71 -9.36 4.77 -11.58
C ASN A 71 -9.04 6.08 -10.87
N SER A 72 -9.00 6.09 -9.53
CA SER A 72 -8.74 7.28 -8.73
C SER A 72 -7.82 6.97 -7.56
N ARG A 73 -6.89 7.89 -7.28
CA ARG A 73 -5.97 7.82 -6.15
C ARG A 73 -6.72 7.65 -4.82
N GLU A 74 -7.75 8.45 -4.61
CA GLU A 74 -8.54 8.43 -3.37
C GLU A 74 -9.25 7.09 -3.16
N ALA A 75 -9.77 6.49 -4.24
CA ALA A 75 -10.41 5.18 -4.17
C ALA A 75 -9.39 4.10 -3.78
N ALA A 76 -8.20 4.10 -4.38
CA ALA A 76 -7.12 3.19 -4.02
C ALA A 76 -6.62 3.40 -2.58
N LEU A 77 -6.47 4.66 -2.17
CA LEU A 77 -6.08 5.01 -0.81
C LEU A 77 -7.11 4.55 0.22
N ARG A 78 -8.41 4.72 -0.08
CA ARG A 78 -9.50 4.29 0.80
C ARG A 78 -9.52 2.77 0.96
N ASP A 79 -9.31 2.03 -0.12
CA ASP A 79 -9.19 0.57 -0.09
C ASP A 79 -8.00 0.12 0.76
N TYR A 80 -6.81 0.68 0.51
CA TYR A 80 -5.63 0.39 1.32
C TYR A 80 -5.84 0.75 2.80
N THR A 81 -6.48 1.89 3.08
CA THR A 81 -6.83 2.33 4.44
C THR A 81 -7.78 1.35 5.11
N ALA A 82 -8.80 0.87 4.41
CA ALA A 82 -9.74 -0.11 4.96
C ALA A 82 -9.03 -1.43 5.30
N ALA A 83 -8.18 -1.92 4.40
CA ALA A 83 -7.37 -3.11 4.64
C ALA A 83 -6.39 -2.91 5.80
N TYR A 84 -5.80 -1.71 5.93
CA TYR A 84 -4.88 -1.35 7.02
C TYR A 84 -5.59 -1.39 8.38
N ASN A 85 -6.76 -0.74 8.47
CA ASN A 85 -7.58 -0.73 9.69
C ASN A 85 -8.09 -2.12 10.07
N SER A 86 -8.32 -2.98 9.08
CA SER A 86 -8.72 -4.37 9.31
C SER A 86 -7.54 -5.31 9.64
N GLY A 87 -6.29 -4.83 9.62
CA GLY A 87 -5.10 -5.68 9.80
C GLY A 87 -4.86 -6.68 8.66
N SER A 88 -5.50 -6.47 7.50
CA SER A 88 -5.34 -7.34 6.33
C SER A 88 -4.09 -7.03 5.53
N VAL A 89 -3.53 -5.81 5.69
CA VAL A 89 -2.30 -5.40 5.03
C VAL A 89 -1.13 -6.13 5.68
N ARG A 90 -0.40 -6.93 4.90
CA ARG A 90 0.77 -7.66 5.37
C ARG A 90 1.81 -7.85 4.28
N TYR A 91 3.07 -7.79 4.69
CA TYR A 91 4.18 -8.20 3.84
C TYR A 91 4.21 -9.73 3.70
N LEU A 92 4.58 -10.20 2.51
CA LEU A 92 4.76 -11.61 2.18
C LEU A 92 6.22 -11.91 1.89
#